data_AF-A0A356WDL2-F1
#
_entry.id   AF-A0A356WDL2-F1
#
_cell.length_a   1.000
_cell.length_b   1.000
_cell.length_c   1.000
_cell.angle_alpha   90.00
_cell.angle_beta   90.00
_cell.angle_gamma   90.00
#
_symmetry.space_group_name_H-M   'P 1'
#
loop_
_entity.id
_entity.type
_entity.pdbx_description
1 polymer ?
#
loop_
_entity_poly.entity_id
_entity_poly.type
_entity_poly.pdbx_seq_one_letter_code
_entity_poly.pdbx_strand_id
1 'polypeptide(L)'
;GGIANYVGYSLGGRFCLTLALAEPQKVARLVLVSTTAGIDEKQMRLTRIKDDEELAARIERDGVEKFIDSWLDQPMFKGLSAETNQRAIRLKNTAIGLSSSLRLCGAGRQQPTWSRLKELTMPVLVIAGANDDKYRGIAERLVSEIGDNAKLSIVANSGHTPHLERPDDFLNQVTQFISSVK
;
A
#
# COMPACT_ATOMS: atom_id res chain seq x y z
N GLY A 1 -19.12 -11.76 -10.67
CA GLY A 1 -17.90 -11.52 -9.87
C GLY A 1 -17.98 -12.37 -8.62
N GLY A 2 -17.01 -13.26 -8.41
CA GLY A 2 -17.00 -14.20 -7.30
C GLY A 2 -16.25 -13.68 -6.07
N ILE A 3 -16.16 -14.53 -5.05
CA ILE A 3 -15.37 -14.29 -3.83
C ILE A 3 -13.89 -14.52 -4.15
N ALA A 4 -13.00 -13.63 -3.70
CA ALA A 4 -11.55 -13.75 -3.92
C ALA A 4 -10.73 -13.35 -2.68
N ASN A 5 -9.46 -13.75 -2.67
CA ASN A 5 -8.45 -13.19 -1.76
C ASN A 5 -7.87 -11.92 -2.40
N TYR A 6 -7.74 -10.84 -1.65
CA TYR A 6 -7.23 -9.56 -2.15
C TYR A 6 -5.90 -9.23 -1.49
N VAL A 7 -4.89 -8.94 -2.31
CA VAL A 7 -3.56 -8.54 -1.85
C VAL A 7 -3.27 -7.16 -2.40
N GLY A 8 -3.06 -6.19 -1.51
CA GLY A 8 -2.86 -4.80 -1.87
C GLY A 8 -1.62 -4.21 -1.23
N TYR A 9 -0.71 -3.69 -2.05
CA TYR A 9 0.49 -2.98 -1.62
C TYR A 9 0.31 -1.46 -1.71
N SER A 10 0.62 -0.75 -0.62
CA SER A 10 0.60 0.72 -0.54
C SER A 10 -0.73 1.31 -1.04
N LEU A 11 -0.77 2.05 -2.14
CA LEU A 11 -2.04 2.50 -2.75
C LEU A 11 -3.02 1.35 -3.03
N GLY A 12 -2.53 0.21 -3.52
CA GLY A 12 -3.35 -0.99 -3.73
C GLY A 12 -3.97 -1.51 -2.44
N GLY A 13 -3.26 -1.40 -1.31
CA GLY A 13 -3.77 -1.76 0.01
C GLY A 13 -4.96 -0.90 0.43
N ARG A 14 -4.90 0.42 0.17
CA ARG A 14 -6.02 1.35 0.41
C ARG A 14 -7.26 0.99 -0.43
N PHE A 15 -7.06 0.59 -1.68
CA PHE A 15 -8.15 0.11 -2.53
C PHE A 15 -8.76 -1.18 -2.02
N CYS A 16 -7.94 -2.18 -1.69
CA CYS A 16 -8.43 -3.44 -1.13
C CYS A 16 -9.18 -3.23 0.19
N LEU A 17 -8.70 -2.32 1.04
CA LEU A 17 -9.38 -1.96 2.29
C LEU A 17 -10.74 -1.31 2.03
N THR A 18 -10.81 -0.37 1.09
CA THR A 18 -12.07 0.28 0.70
C THR A 18 -13.07 -0.74 0.13
N LEU A 19 -12.61 -1.66 -0.71
CA LEU A 19 -13.42 -2.76 -1.24
C LEU A 19 -13.93 -3.67 -0.12
N ALA A 20 -13.06 -4.10 0.80
CA ALA A 20 -13.44 -4.99 1.89
C ALA A 20 -14.47 -4.36 2.84
N LEU A 21 -14.41 -3.04 3.05
CA LEU A 21 -15.39 -2.30 3.84
C LEU A 21 -16.71 -2.03 3.09
N ALA A 22 -16.69 -2.00 1.76
CA ALA A 22 -17.88 -1.77 0.95
C ALA A 22 -18.62 -3.08 0.63
N GLU A 23 -17.87 -4.16 0.41
CA GLU A 23 -18.34 -5.43 -0.14
C GLU A 23 -17.68 -6.61 0.59
N PRO A 24 -17.80 -6.71 1.93
CA PRO A 24 -17.08 -7.70 2.74
C PRO A 24 -17.32 -9.15 2.30
N GLN A 25 -18.52 -9.46 1.80
CA GLN A 25 -18.91 -10.77 1.29
C GLN A 25 -18.15 -11.20 0.02
N LYS A 26 -17.50 -10.27 -0.69
CA LYS A 26 -16.68 -10.57 -1.87
C LYS A 26 -15.22 -10.89 -1.50
N VAL A 27 -14.83 -10.66 -0.25
CA VAL A 27 -13.43 -10.77 0.22
C VAL A 27 -13.29 -11.97 1.15
N ALA A 28 -12.71 -13.06 0.65
CA ALA A 28 -12.43 -14.24 1.47
C ALA A 28 -11.36 -13.96 2.53
N ARG A 29 -10.28 -13.29 2.12
CA ARG A 29 -9.15 -12.86 2.95
C ARG A 29 -8.55 -11.58 2.38
N LEU A 30 -8.03 -10.74 3.27
CA LEU A 30 -7.41 -9.47 2.92
C LEU A 30 -5.94 -9.47 3.33
N VAL A 31 -5.04 -9.12 2.42
CA VAL A 31 -3.61 -8.92 2.71
C VAL A 31 -3.24 -7.48 2.41
N LEU A 32 -2.80 -6.77 3.44
CA LEU A 32 -2.45 -5.36 3.42
C LEU A 32 -0.93 -5.23 3.56
N VAL A 33 -0.25 -4.76 2.51
CA VAL A 33 1.22 -4.70 2.47
C VAL A 33 1.69 -3.25 2.47
N SER A 34 2.46 -2.84 3.47
CA SER A 34 3.05 -1.49 3.58
C SER A 34 2.06 -0.37 3.22
N THR A 35 0.87 -0.43 3.81
CA THR A 35 -0.26 0.44 3.52
C THR A 35 -0.73 1.18 4.77
N THR A 36 -1.75 2.02 4.62
CA THR A 36 -2.39 2.79 5.68
C THR A 36 -3.90 2.80 5.47
N ALA A 37 -4.68 3.05 6.53
CA ALA A 37 -6.10 3.36 6.42
C ALA A 37 -6.38 4.85 6.15
N GLY A 38 -5.35 5.68 5.94
CA GLY A 38 -5.47 7.07 5.48
C GLY A 38 -4.83 8.08 6.44
N ILE A 39 -4.94 9.36 6.10
CA ILE A 39 -4.41 10.49 6.90
C ILE A 39 -5.57 11.08 7.74
N ASP A 40 -5.54 10.90 9.06
CA ASP A 40 -6.61 11.36 9.96
C ASP A 40 -6.83 12.88 9.89
N GLU A 41 -5.75 13.64 10.04
CA GLU A 41 -5.82 15.09 10.15
C GLU A 41 -6.18 15.75 8.82
N LYS A 42 -7.27 16.53 8.83
CA LYS A 42 -7.75 17.27 7.65
C LYS A 42 -6.68 18.18 7.06
N GLN A 43 -5.90 18.87 7.91
CA GLN A 43 -4.87 19.79 7.44
C GLN A 43 -3.71 19.05 6.75
N MET A 44 -3.31 17.90 7.29
CA MET A 44 -2.32 17.03 6.65
C MET A 44 -2.82 16.47 5.31
N ARG A 45 -4.12 16.18 5.19
CA ARG A 45 -4.73 15.80 3.91
C ARG A 45 -4.69 16.93 2.89
N LEU A 46 -5.05 18.15 3.28
CA LEU A 46 -5.00 19.31 2.39
C LEU A 46 -3.57 19.60 1.90
N THR A 47 -2.60 19.50 2.80
CA THR A 47 -1.17 19.59 2.46
C THR A 47 -0.80 18.51 1.46
N ARG A 48 -1.18 17.26 1.73
CA ARG A 48 -0.91 16.14 0.83
C ARG A 48 -1.55 16.32 -0.55
N ILE A 49 -2.76 16.86 -0.64
CA ILE A 49 -3.42 17.17 -1.92
C ILE A 49 -2.60 18.17 -2.73
N LYS A 50 -2.08 19.21 -2.06
CA LYS A 50 -1.23 20.21 -2.71
C LYS A 50 0.08 19.60 -3.21
N ASP A 51 0.75 18.80 -2.37
CA ASP A 51 2.00 18.12 -2.74
C ASP A 51 1.80 17.15 -3.92
N ASP A 52 0.70 16.39 -3.90
CA ASP A 52 0.33 15.46 -4.98
C ASP A 52 0.01 16.22 -6.28
N GLU A 53 -0.62 17.39 -6.22
CA GLU A 53 -0.88 18.26 -7.40
C GLU A 53 0.42 18.84 -7.97
N GLU A 54 1.31 19.34 -7.12
CA GLU A 54 2.61 19.86 -7.56
C GLU A 54 3.44 18.76 -8.21
N LEU A 55 3.45 17.55 -7.64
CA LEU A 55 4.12 16.40 -8.23
C LEU A 55 3.48 15.99 -9.57
N ALA A 56 2.16 15.98 -9.66
CA ALA A 56 1.42 15.69 -10.90
C ALA A 56 1.80 16.67 -12.01
N ALA A 57 1.81 17.97 -11.72
CA ALA A 57 2.23 19.01 -12.66
C ALA A 57 3.70 18.86 -13.09
N ARG A 58 4.60 18.47 -12.17
CA ARG A 58 6.01 18.17 -12.51
C ARG A 58 6.12 16.97 -13.45
N ILE A 59 5.38 15.89 -13.22
CA ILE A 59 5.39 14.71 -14.11
C ILE A 59 4.94 15.09 -15.53
N GLU A 60 3.89 15.90 -15.64
CA GLU A 60 3.36 16.34 -16.94
C GLU A 60 4.33 17.25 -17.69
N ARG A 61 5.06 18.10 -16.97
CA ARG A 61 6.06 19.02 -17.55
C ARG A 61 7.39 18.33 -17.88
N ASP A 62 7.91 17.55 -16.94
CA ASP A 62 9.29 17.06 -16.98
C ASP A 62 9.40 15.62 -17.51
N GLY A 63 8.28 14.90 -17.59
CA GLY A 63 8.18 13.55 -18.15
C GLY A 63 8.32 12.42 -17.13
N VAL A 64 7.90 11.23 -17.55
CA VAL A 64 7.84 10.02 -16.72
C VAL A 64 9.23 9.55 -16.29
N GLU A 65 10.23 9.63 -17.16
CA GLU A 65 11.58 9.13 -16.86
C GLU A 65 12.22 9.85 -15.67
N LYS A 66 12.26 11.19 -15.70
CA LYS A 66 12.77 12.01 -14.59
C LYS A 66 12.01 11.74 -13.30
N PHE A 67 10.69 11.54 -13.38
CA PHE A 67 9.89 11.18 -12.23
C PHE A 67 10.28 9.81 -11.69
N ILE A 68 10.41 8.77 -12.52
CA ILE A 68 10.76 7.42 -12.06
C ILE A 68 12.16 7.41 -11.42
N ASP A 69 13.13 8.13 -11.99
CA ASP A 69 14.49 8.19 -11.44
C ASP A 69 14.48 8.85 -10.06
N SER A 70 13.89 10.03 -9.93
CA SER A 70 13.77 10.71 -8.62
C SER A 70 12.89 9.96 -7.64
N TRP A 71 11.87 9.23 -8.13
CA TRP A 71 10.99 8.43 -7.29
C TRP A 71 11.75 7.25 -6.68
N LEU A 72 12.55 6.53 -7.48
CA LEU A 72 13.35 5.38 -7.03
C LEU A 72 14.53 5.78 -6.14
N ASP A 73 14.99 7.04 -6.20
CA ASP A 73 16.05 7.58 -5.34
C ASP A 73 15.57 7.89 -3.91
N GLN A 74 14.26 7.85 -3.65
CA GLN A 74 13.74 8.13 -2.32
C GLN A 74 14.21 7.10 -1.28
N PRO A 75 14.46 7.52 -0.02
CA PRO A 75 14.93 6.63 1.05
C PRO A 75 14.09 5.37 1.27
N MET A 76 12.78 5.43 0.98
CA MET A 76 11.87 4.30 1.11
C MET A 76 12.14 3.14 0.14
N PHE A 77 12.87 3.41 -0.97
CA PHE A 77 13.22 2.42 -1.99
C PHE A 77 14.70 2.01 -1.95
N LYS A 78 15.46 2.45 -0.94
CA LYS A 78 16.90 2.13 -0.80
C LYS A 78 17.22 0.63 -0.75
N GLY A 79 16.24 -0.21 -0.43
CA GLY A 79 16.39 -1.67 -0.40
C GLY A 79 16.25 -2.35 -1.77
N LEU A 80 15.84 -1.61 -2.80
CA LEU A 80 15.70 -2.12 -4.16
C LEU A 80 17.03 -2.03 -4.91
N SER A 81 17.37 -3.10 -5.63
CA SER A 81 18.49 -3.12 -6.56
C SER A 81 18.03 -2.73 -7.97
N ALA A 82 18.97 -2.66 -8.92
CA ALA A 82 18.64 -2.44 -10.33
C ALA A 82 17.72 -3.54 -10.90
N GLU A 83 17.86 -4.77 -10.39
CA GLU A 83 17.07 -5.93 -10.78
C GLU A 83 15.67 -5.93 -10.17
N THR A 84 15.52 -5.46 -8.93
CA THR A 84 14.24 -5.53 -8.20
C THR A 84 13.41 -4.25 -8.26
N ASN A 85 13.99 -3.11 -8.68
CA ASN A 85 13.28 -1.83 -8.72
C ASN A 85 12.16 -1.76 -9.78
N GLN A 86 12.14 -2.69 -10.73
CA GLN A 86 11.19 -2.78 -11.83
C GLN A 86 11.13 -1.52 -12.72
N ARG A 87 12.26 -0.79 -12.88
CA ARG A 87 12.31 0.48 -13.63
C ARG A 87 11.70 0.36 -15.02
N ALA A 88 12.03 -0.70 -15.77
CA ALA A 88 11.51 -0.94 -17.12
C ALA A 88 9.97 -1.06 -17.17
N ILE A 89 9.34 -1.65 -16.15
CA ILE A 89 7.88 -1.73 -16.05
C ILE A 89 7.30 -0.36 -15.67
N ARG A 90 7.94 0.34 -14.72
CA ARG A 90 7.50 1.67 -14.28
C ARG A 90 7.52 2.69 -15.41
N LEU A 91 8.49 2.62 -16.31
CA LEU A 91 8.59 3.48 -17.50
C LEU A 91 7.47 3.26 -18.54
N LYS A 92 6.71 2.16 -18.44
CA LYS A 92 5.52 1.95 -19.30
C LYS A 92 4.31 2.78 -18.86
N ASN A 93 4.37 3.44 -17.71
CA ASN A 93 3.33 4.38 -17.30
C ASN A 93 3.33 5.62 -18.20
N THR A 94 2.19 6.28 -18.27
CA THR A 94 2.04 7.57 -18.96
C THR A 94 2.03 8.71 -17.94
N ALA A 95 2.44 9.90 -18.38
CA ALA A 95 2.39 11.10 -17.54
C ALA A 95 0.95 11.35 -17.05
N ILE A 96 -0.03 11.25 -17.96
CA ILE A 96 -1.46 11.38 -17.65
C ILE A 96 -1.91 10.33 -16.62
N GLY A 97 -1.46 9.08 -16.75
CA GLY A 97 -1.85 8.02 -15.81
C GLY A 97 -1.33 8.26 -14.40
N LEU A 98 -0.05 8.63 -14.27
CA LEU A 98 0.57 8.92 -12.98
C LEU A 98 0.00 10.20 -12.34
N SER A 99 -0.13 11.28 -13.12
CA SER A 99 -0.70 12.53 -12.64
C SER A 99 -2.16 12.35 -12.20
N SER A 100 -2.96 11.59 -12.96
CA SER A 100 -4.33 11.26 -12.57
C SER A 100 -4.38 10.41 -11.30
N SER A 101 -3.47 9.44 -11.14
CA SER A 101 -3.40 8.63 -9.93
C SER A 101 -3.14 9.48 -8.68
N LEU A 102 -2.22 10.45 -8.76
CA LEU A 102 -1.94 11.38 -7.67
C LEU A 102 -3.17 12.25 -7.36
N ARG A 103 -3.80 12.85 -8.38
CA ARG A 103 -4.93 13.77 -8.23
C ARG A 103 -6.22 13.11 -7.73
N LEU A 104 -6.46 11.85 -8.12
CA LEU A 104 -7.72 11.15 -7.84
C LEU A 104 -7.60 10.14 -6.72
N CYS A 105 -6.41 9.57 -6.51
CA CYS A 105 -6.19 8.45 -5.59
C CYS A 105 -5.10 8.74 -4.53
N GLY A 106 -4.55 9.96 -4.52
CA GLY A 106 -3.61 10.44 -3.50
C GLY A 106 -4.17 10.28 -2.08
N ALA A 107 -3.27 10.08 -1.11
CA ALA A 107 -3.65 9.82 0.28
C ALA A 107 -4.38 11.00 0.94
N GLY A 108 -4.22 12.22 0.40
CA GLY A 108 -5.00 13.38 0.85
C GLY A 108 -6.45 13.37 0.36
N ARG A 109 -6.73 12.78 -0.82
CA ARG A 109 -8.07 12.72 -1.42
C ARG A 109 -8.92 11.57 -0.88
N GLN A 110 -8.31 10.42 -0.63
CA GLN A 110 -9.03 9.28 -0.10
C GLN A 110 -9.49 9.55 1.33
N GLN A 111 -10.74 9.22 1.63
CA GLN A 111 -11.27 9.34 2.98
C GLN A 111 -10.57 8.33 3.90
N PRO A 112 -10.11 8.74 5.08
CA PRO A 112 -9.58 7.82 6.06
C PRO A 112 -10.64 6.81 6.50
N THR A 113 -10.23 5.57 6.71
CA THR A 113 -11.09 4.43 7.03
C THR A 113 -10.83 3.86 8.42
N TRP A 114 -9.99 4.52 9.23
CA TRP A 114 -9.61 4.09 10.58
C TRP A 114 -10.81 3.74 11.47
N SER A 115 -11.84 4.59 11.49
CA SER A 115 -13.04 4.38 12.32
C SER A 115 -13.90 3.18 11.90
N ARG A 116 -13.66 2.63 10.71
CA ARG A 116 -14.45 1.54 10.11
C ARG A 116 -13.74 0.19 10.19
N LEU A 117 -12.50 0.13 10.66
CA LEU A 117 -11.69 -1.09 10.59
C LEU A 117 -12.30 -2.28 11.36
N LYS A 118 -13.08 -2.01 12.41
CA LYS A 118 -13.85 -3.03 13.16
C LYS A 118 -15.00 -3.66 12.36
N GLU A 119 -15.38 -3.08 11.24
CA GLU A 119 -16.40 -3.64 10.34
C GLU A 119 -15.86 -4.80 9.48
N LEU A 120 -14.53 -5.00 9.43
CA LEU A 120 -13.92 -6.10 8.67
C LEU A 120 -14.20 -7.45 9.33
N THR A 121 -14.90 -8.33 8.63
CA THR A 121 -15.33 -9.66 9.11
C THR A 121 -14.49 -10.83 8.59
N MET A 122 -13.67 -10.58 7.57
CA MET A 122 -12.75 -11.54 6.99
C MET A 122 -11.40 -11.51 7.71
N PRO A 123 -10.57 -12.56 7.61
CA PRO A 123 -9.20 -12.53 8.11
C PRO A 123 -8.41 -11.46 7.36
N VAL A 124 -7.58 -10.75 8.10
CA VAL A 124 -6.67 -9.73 7.59
C VAL A 124 -5.25 -10.08 7.98
N LEU A 125 -4.35 -10.13 6.99
CA LEU A 125 -2.92 -10.16 7.21
C LEU A 125 -2.37 -8.77 6.92
N VAL A 126 -1.69 -8.17 7.88
CA VAL A 126 -1.01 -6.88 7.72
C VAL A 126 0.48 -7.15 7.68
N ILE A 127 1.13 -6.79 6.57
CA ILE A 127 2.55 -7.01 6.32
C ILE A 127 3.29 -5.68 6.24
N ALA A 128 4.41 -5.57 6.95
CA ALA A 128 5.36 -4.46 6.82
C ALA A 128 6.80 -4.98 6.82
N GLY A 129 7.73 -4.24 6.22
CA GLY A 129 9.15 -4.53 6.34
C GLY A 129 9.74 -4.04 7.66
N ALA A 130 10.68 -4.80 8.23
CA ALA A 130 11.32 -4.47 9.50
C ALA A 130 12.05 -3.12 9.51
N ASN A 131 12.52 -2.66 8.35
CA ASN A 131 13.31 -1.43 8.18
C ASN A 131 12.45 -0.21 7.79
N ASP A 132 11.13 -0.34 7.78
CA ASP A 132 10.18 0.75 7.52
C ASP A 132 9.42 1.10 8.81
N ASP A 133 10.07 1.82 9.72
CA ASP A 133 9.52 2.16 11.03
C ASP A 133 8.16 2.86 10.95
N LYS A 134 7.99 3.72 9.95
CA LYS A 134 6.73 4.42 9.73
C LYS A 134 5.60 3.43 9.43
N TYR A 135 5.79 2.56 8.45
CA TYR A 135 4.73 1.62 8.07
C TYR A 135 4.61 0.44 9.03
N ARG A 136 5.65 0.11 9.81
CA ARG A 136 5.55 -0.82 10.93
C ARG A 136 4.62 -0.28 12.02
N GLY A 137 4.79 0.98 12.45
CA GLY A 137 3.86 1.59 13.40
C GLY A 137 2.43 1.72 12.86
N ILE A 138 2.27 2.01 11.57
CA ILE A 138 0.95 2.01 10.92
C ILE A 138 0.35 0.60 10.88
N ALA A 139 1.15 -0.44 10.61
CA ALA A 139 0.71 -1.82 10.57
C ALA A 139 0.28 -2.32 11.96
N GLU A 140 1.03 -1.98 13.01
CA GLU A 140 0.64 -2.24 14.40
C GLU A 140 -0.70 -1.58 14.73
N ARG A 141 -0.89 -0.31 14.34
CA ARG A 141 -2.18 0.38 14.50
C ARG A 141 -3.31 -0.29 13.72
N LEU A 142 -3.08 -0.67 12.45
CA LEU A 142 -4.07 -1.38 11.64
C LEU A 142 -4.54 -2.65 12.36
N VAL A 143 -3.62 -3.47 12.86
CA VAL A 143 -3.96 -4.70 13.58
C VAL A 143 -4.76 -4.40 14.84
N SER A 144 -4.34 -3.40 15.63
CA SER A 144 -5.07 -3.00 16.84
C SER A 144 -6.49 -2.51 16.57
N GLU A 145 -6.71 -1.76 15.49
CA GLU A 145 -8.02 -1.20 15.14
C GLU A 145 -8.95 -2.22 14.49
N ILE A 146 -8.40 -3.23 13.80
CA ILE A 146 -9.18 -4.34 13.22
C ILE A 146 -9.58 -5.35 14.30
N GLY A 147 -8.70 -5.62 15.27
CA GLY A 147 -8.93 -6.59 16.35
C GLY A 147 -8.67 -8.03 15.93
N ASP A 148 -9.47 -8.97 16.45
CA ASP A 148 -9.21 -10.42 16.42
C ASP A 148 -9.06 -11.02 15.01
N ASN A 149 -9.59 -10.34 14.00
CA ASN A 149 -9.49 -10.77 12.60
C ASN A 149 -8.12 -10.49 11.98
N ALA A 150 -7.26 -9.68 12.62
CA ALA A 150 -6.00 -9.25 12.06
C ALA A 150 -4.78 -9.99 12.64
N LYS A 151 -3.81 -10.26 11.77
CA LYS A 151 -2.48 -10.76 12.14
C LYS A 151 -1.42 -9.81 11.59
N LEU A 152 -0.43 -9.47 12.42
CA LEU A 152 0.75 -8.73 12.01
C LEU A 152 1.82 -9.70 11.50
N SER A 153 2.47 -9.34 10.40
CA SER A 153 3.66 -10.02 9.92
C SER A 153 4.73 -9.02 9.53
N ILE A 154 5.91 -9.14 10.14
CA ILE A 154 7.05 -8.28 9.85
C ILE A 154 8.07 -9.07 9.02
N VAL A 155 8.41 -8.56 7.84
CA VAL A 155 9.39 -9.19 6.96
C VAL A 155 10.78 -8.67 7.30
N ALA A 156 11.63 -9.55 7.82
CA ALA A 156 12.99 -9.20 8.21
C ALA A 156 13.81 -8.67 7.02
N ASN A 157 14.77 -7.79 7.29
CA ASN A 157 15.70 -7.26 6.28
C ASN A 157 15.02 -6.69 5.02
N SER A 158 13.87 -6.02 5.18
CA SER A 158 13.14 -5.35 4.10
C SER A 158 12.55 -4.02 4.58
N GLY A 159 12.40 -3.07 3.67
CA GLY A 159 11.78 -1.77 3.89
C GLY A 159 10.36 -1.72 3.34
N HIS A 160 10.06 -0.68 2.55
CA HIS A 160 8.70 -0.41 2.12
C HIS A 160 8.14 -1.46 1.13
N THR A 161 9.02 -2.19 0.44
CA THR A 161 8.67 -3.11 -0.66
C THR A 161 9.05 -4.56 -0.32
N PRO A 162 8.49 -5.16 0.76
CA PRO A 162 8.92 -6.48 1.22
C PRO A 162 8.77 -7.58 0.16
N HIS A 163 7.75 -7.49 -0.70
CA HIS A 163 7.50 -8.40 -1.81
C HIS A 163 8.55 -8.34 -2.95
N LEU A 164 9.32 -7.25 -3.05
CA LEU A 164 10.42 -7.12 -4.02
C LEU A 164 11.78 -7.32 -3.37
N GLU A 165 11.93 -6.96 -2.09
CA GLU A 165 13.18 -7.06 -1.34
C GLU A 165 13.43 -8.47 -0.80
N ARG A 166 12.36 -9.16 -0.38
CA ARG A 166 12.38 -10.50 0.23
C ARG A 166 11.23 -11.35 -0.31
N PRO A 167 11.23 -11.65 -1.62
CA PRO A 167 10.10 -12.32 -2.28
C PRO A 167 9.76 -13.67 -1.62
N ASP A 168 10.74 -14.50 -1.29
CA ASP A 168 10.49 -15.83 -0.71
C ASP A 168 9.82 -15.75 0.67
N ASP A 169 10.35 -14.88 1.56
CA ASP A 169 9.77 -14.66 2.89
C ASP A 169 8.35 -14.11 2.79
N PHE A 170 8.14 -13.12 1.90
CA PHE A 170 6.83 -12.55 1.63
C PHE A 170 5.84 -13.61 1.11
N LEU A 171 6.24 -14.39 0.10
CA LEU A 171 5.39 -15.42 -0.49
C LEU A 171 5.03 -16.51 0.53
N ASN A 172 5.98 -16.93 1.37
CA ASN A 172 5.73 -17.91 2.42
C ASN A 172 4.64 -17.43 3.39
N GLN A 173 4.75 -16.18 3.87
CA GLN A 173 3.78 -15.59 4.79
C GLN A 173 2.38 -15.47 4.15
N VAL A 174 2.30 -14.98 2.91
CA VAL A 174 1.04 -14.84 2.19
C VAL A 174 0.41 -16.21 1.93
N THR A 175 1.20 -17.18 1.45
CA THR A 175 0.73 -18.54 1.14
C THR A 175 0.19 -19.24 2.37
N GLN A 176 0.93 -19.20 3.48
CA GLN A 176 0.49 -19.78 4.75
C GLN A 176 -0.84 -19.19 5.22
N PHE A 177 -1.02 -17.88 5.07
CA PHE A 177 -2.25 -17.20 5.47
C PHE A 177 -3.44 -17.50 4.54
N ILE A 178 -3.24 -17.51 3.23
CA ILE A 178 -4.34 -17.77 2.29
C ILE A 178 -4.78 -19.24 2.30
N SER A 179 -3.85 -20.16 2.58
CA SER A 179 -4.10 -21.59 2.67
C SER A 179 -4.61 -22.05 4.04
N SER A 180 -4.51 -21.23 5.09
CA SER A 180 -5.00 -21.63 6.41
C SER A 180 -6.51 -21.83 6.38
N VAL A 181 -6.98 -23.00 6.79
CA VAL A 181 -8.41 -23.28 6.97
C VAL A 181 -8.95 -22.36 8.06
N LYS A 182 -10.11 -21.74 7.81
CA LYS A 182 -10.83 -20.98 8.83
C LYS A 182 -11.58 -21.93 9.74
#